data_AF-A0A960CWS9-F1
#
_entry.id   AF-A0A960CWS9-F1
#
_cell.length_a   1.000
_cell.length_b   1.000
_cell.length_c   1.000
_cell.angle_alpha   90.00
_cell.angle_beta   90.00
_cell.angle_gamma   90.00
#
_symmetry.space_group_name_H-M   'P 1'
#
loop_
_entity.id
_entity.type
_entity.pdbx_description
1 polymer ?
#
loop_
_entity_poly.entity_id
_entity_poly.type
_entity_poly.pdbx_seq_one_letter_code
_entity_poly.pdbx_strand_id
1 'polypeptide(L)' 'MYAALRRALFTVPPERIHTLVFAALRAATATEPARRQLRRALAPHDPILASTVFGVSFPGPLGLAAGF' A
#
# COMPACT_ATOMS: atom_id res chain seq x y z
N MET A 1 10.22 -11.22 -9.19
CA MET A 1 10.71 -10.25 -8.18
C MET A 1 10.05 -10.43 -6.81
N TYR A 2 8.72 -10.36 -6.69
CA TYR A 2 8.02 -10.46 -5.40
C TYR A 2 8.36 -11.70 -4.57
N ALA A 3 8.44 -12.88 -5.19
CA ALA A 3 8.79 -14.13 -4.49
C ALA A 3 10.18 -14.10 -3.82
N ALA A 4 11.17 -13.50 -4.48
CA ALA A 4 12.51 -13.36 -3.93
C ALA A 4 12.55 -12.35 -2.77
N LEU A 5 11.88 -11.20 -2.93
CA LEU A 5 11.73 -10.21 -1.87
C LEU A 5 11.04 -10.81 -0.64
N ARG A 6 9.91 -11.51 -0.83
CA ARG A 6 9.18 -12.17 0.26
C ARG A 6 10.06 -13.16 1.02
N ARG A 7 10.86 -13.97 0.31
CA ARG A 7 11.82 -14.89 0.95
C ARG A 7 12.86 -14.15 1.79
N ALA A 8 13.39 -13.05 1.29
CA ALA A 8 14.33 -12.21 2.04
C ALA A 8 13.69 -11.55 3.27
N LEU A 9 12.46 -11.04 3.16
CA LEU A 9 11.75 -10.45 4.31
C LEU A 9 11.52 -11.49 5.43
N PHE A 10 11.32 -12.76 5.07
CA PHE A 10 11.04 -13.84 6.01
C PHE A 10 12.27 -14.34 6.78
N THR A 11 13.48 -13.87 6.45
CA THR A 11 14.68 -14.17 7.23
C THR A 11 14.87 -13.23 8.43
N VAL A 12 14.04 -12.19 8.56
CA VAL A 12 14.11 -11.17 9.62
C VAL A 12 12.94 -11.36 10.60
N PRO A 13 13.13 -11.14 11.91
CA PRO A 13 12.04 -11.25 12.89
C PRO A 13 10.82 -10.39 12.50
N PRO A 14 9.58 -10.89 12.67
CA PRO A 14 8.37 -10.24 12.16
C PRO A 14 8.23 -8.77 12.56
N GLU A 15 8.38 -8.46 13.84
CA GLU A 15 8.24 -7.09 14.35
C GLU A 15 9.28 -6.12 13.75
N ARG A 16 10.51 -6.60 13.59
CA ARG A 16 11.60 -5.81 13.03
C ARG A 16 11.37 -5.54 11.56
N ILE A 17 11.02 -6.57 10.78
CA ILE A 17 10.80 -6.37 9.35
C ILE A 17 9.56 -5.52 9.09
N HIS A 18 8.53 -5.65 9.92
CA HIS A 18 7.36 -4.79 9.90
C HIS A 18 7.75 -3.31 10.08
N THR A 19 8.50 -3.00 11.14
CA THR A 19 8.98 -1.63 11.40
C THR A 19 9.83 -1.07 10.25
N LEU A 20 10.74 -1.90 9.70
CA LEU A 20 11.60 -1.52 8.58
C LEU A 20 10.79 -1.24 7.29
N VAL A 21 9.82 -2.11 6.97
CA VAL A 21 8.94 -1.92 5.82
C VAL A 21 8.12 -0.64 5.99
N PHE A 22 7.63 -0.34 7.18
CA PHE A 22 6.93 0.91 7.45
C PHE A 22 7.80 2.15 7.29
N ALA A 23 9.06 2.10 7.73
CA ALA A 23 10.00 3.18 7.50
C ALA A 23 10.23 3.38 5.99
N ALA A 24 10.41 2.29 5.24
CA ALA A 24 10.55 2.33 3.79
C ALA A 24 9.31 2.88 3.08
N LEU A 25 8.11 2.45 3.46
CA LEU A 25 6.84 2.96 2.90
C LEU A 25 6.67 4.46 3.18
N ARG A 26 6.99 4.93 4.39
CA ARG A 26 6.98 6.36 4.73
C ARG A 26 7.96 7.15 3.88
N ALA A 27 9.18 6.65 3.70
CA ALA A 27 10.18 7.30 2.85
C ALA A 27 9.72 7.35 1.38
N ALA A 28 9.22 6.23 0.85
CA ALA A 28 8.74 6.13 -0.53
C ALA A 28 7.52 7.03 -0.83
N THR A 29 6.74 7.36 0.20
CA THR A 29 5.56 8.23 0.10
C THR A 29 5.79 9.63 0.67
N ALA A 30 7.02 10.02 0.97
CA ALA A 30 7.33 11.28 1.64
C ALA A 30 6.98 12.51 0.78
N THR A 31 7.19 12.44 -0.53
CA THR A 31 7.01 13.57 -1.46
C THR A 31 5.75 13.43 -2.31
N GLU A 32 5.17 14.57 -2.70
CA GLU A 32 3.98 14.60 -3.56
C GLU A 32 4.22 13.95 -4.94
N PRO A 33 5.34 14.22 -5.64
CA PRO A 33 5.63 13.57 -6.91
C PRO A 33 5.72 12.04 -6.79
N ALA A 34 6.37 11.52 -5.74
CA ALA A 34 6.44 10.08 -5.50
C ALA A 34 5.05 9.48 -5.25
N ARG A 35 4.22 10.14 -4.43
CA ARG A 35 2.82 9.73 -4.20
C ARG A 35 1.99 9.74 -5.48
N ARG A 36 2.18 10.72 -6.38
CA ARG A 36 1.49 10.75 -7.69
C ARG A 36 1.89 9.59 -8.57
N GLN A 37 3.19 9.29 -8.67
CA GLN A 37 3.67 8.17 -9.46
C GLN A 37 3.13 6.83 -8.94
N LEU A 38 3.19 6.63 -7.61
CA LEU A 38 2.63 5.45 -6.96
C LEU A 38 1.12 5.32 -7.20
N ARG A 39 0.36 6.41 -7.06
CA ARG A 39 -1.09 6.41 -7.33
C ARG A 39 -1.40 6.06 -8.79
N ARG A 40 -0.65 6.61 -9.75
CA ARG A 40 -0.83 6.27 -11.17
C ARG A 40 -0.57 4.79 -11.45
N ALA A 41 0.45 4.22 -10.82
CA ALA A 41 0.83 2.83 -11.05
C ALA A 41 -0.06 1.82 -10.31
N LEU A 42 -0.57 2.16 -9.11
CA LEU A 42 -1.15 1.19 -8.19
C LEU A 42 -2.62 1.43 -7.81
N ALA A 43 -3.17 2.63 -8.04
CA ALA A 43 -4.56 2.90 -7.66
C ALA A 43 -5.56 2.20 -8.59
N PRO A 44 -6.77 1.87 -8.11
CA PRO A 44 -7.84 1.41 -8.98
C PRO A 44 -8.24 2.53 -9.95
N HIS A 45 -8.33 2.19 -11.23
CA HIS A 45 -8.69 3.12 -12.31
C HIS A 45 -10.06 2.83 -12.94
N ASP A 46 -10.60 1.63 -12.72
CA ASP A 46 -11.87 1.22 -13.31
C ASP A 46 -13.05 1.79 -12.50
N PRO A 47 -13.90 2.65 -13.10
CA PRO A 47 -15.06 3.22 -12.43
C PRO A 47 -16.04 2.18 -11.86
N ILE A 48 -16.06 0.94 -12.39
CA ILE A 48 -16.93 -0.12 -11.88
C ILE A 48 -16.60 -0.52 -10.44
N LEU A 49 -15.37 -0.25 -9.99
CA LEU A 49 -14.92 -0.54 -8.63
C LEU A 49 -15.35 0.55 -7.63
N ALA A 50 -15.74 1.73 -8.11
CA ALA A 50 -16.05 2.85 -7.25
C ALA A 50 -17.42 2.66 -6.55
N SER A 51 -17.50 3.06 -5.28
CA SER A 51 -18.73 3.00 -4.51
C SER A 51 -18.82 4.14 -3.49
N THR A 52 -20.04 4.53 -3.13
CA THR A 52 -20.29 5.44 -2.01
C THR A 52 -20.98 4.66 -0.90
N VAL A 53 -20.35 4.59 0.27
CA VAL A 53 -20.86 3.82 1.42
C VAL A 53 -20.88 4.75 2.63
N PHE A 54 -22.03 4.84 3.31
CA PHE A 54 -22.25 5.78 4.42
C PHE A 54 -21.89 7.26 4.06
N GLY A 55 -22.12 7.66 2.81
CA GLY A 55 -21.81 9.02 2.33
C GLY A 55 -20.34 9.27 1.99
N VAL A 56 -19.46 8.26 2.11
CA VAL A 56 -18.03 8.36 1.77
C VAL A 56 -17.76 7.67 0.44
N SER A 57 -17.04 8.36 -0.45
CA SER A 57 -16.65 7.83 -1.76
C SER A 57 -15.35 7.01 -1.66
N PHE A 58 -15.40 5.76 -2.14
CA PHE A 58 -14.28 4.85 -2.23
C PHE A 58 -14.00 4.53 -3.70
N PRO A 59 -12.76 4.66 -4.19
CA PRO A 59 -12.43 4.38 -5.59
C PRO A 59 -12.35 2.88 -5.91
N GLY A 60 -12.42 2.02 -4.89
CA GLY A 60 -12.40 0.57 -5.00
C GLY A 60 -12.90 -0.10 -3.71
N PRO A 61 -13.35 -1.37 -3.77
CA PRO A 61 -13.88 -2.08 -2.61
C PRO A 61 -12.78 -2.68 -1.70
N LEU A 62 -11.51 -2.59 -2.10
CA LEU A 62 -10.38 -3.15 -1.36
C LEU A 62 -9.78 -2.10 -0.41
N GLY A 63 -9.77 -2.41 0.88
CA GLY A 63 -9.16 -1.61 1.93
C GLY A 63 -7.99 -2.33 2.61
N LEU A 64 -7.20 -1.56 3.35
CA LEU A 64 -6.18 -2.08 4.25
C LEU A 64 -6.75 -2.16 5.66
N ALA A 65 -6.67 -3.32 6.30
CA ALA A 65 -7.19 -3.51 7.64
C ALA A 65 -6.37 -2.74 8.69
N ALA A 66 -7.01 -2.37 9.80
CA ALA A 66 -6.32 -1.79 10.94
C ALA A 66 -5.30 -2.79 11.53
N GLY A 67 -4.20 -2.27 12.06
CA GLY A 67 -3.09 -3.08 12.57
C GLY A 67 -2.17 -3.62 11.48
N PHE A 68 -2.40 -3.25 10.21
CA PHE A 68 -1.34 -3.18 9.23
C PHE A 68 -0.47 -1.98 9.56
#